data_AF-A0A971JE20-F1
#
_entry.id   AF-A0A971JE20-F1
#
_cell.length_a   1.000
_cell.length_b   1.000
_cell.length_c   1.000
_cell.angle_alpha   90.00
_cell.angle_beta   90.00
_cell.angle_gamma   90.00
#
_symmetry.space_group_name_H-M   'P 1'
#
loop_
_entity.id
_entity.type
_entity.pdbx_description
1 polymer ?
#
loop_
_entity_poly.entity_id
_entity_poly.type
_entity_poly.pdbx_seq_one_letter_code
_entity_poly.pdbx_strand_id
1 'polypeptide(L)'
;MKKVNAKRIFITILISVLLLCFTGCEGEVINQLASGGADKQPGSDKHSGEGNLPDASNQQEENSPPSATTEATDQPQMGSSVAQDKPGASTGLQINVQPAPQVQLNLQPYDGGFFSMDLPVGWKLEPVGQYENFGFRAYDPNSPARQIFFYGNMKYFLKSDAGKKAWETYLAYGGYGDAQVYADACVLSPATTEQFFYTFNDYTSYAKKYGVVHNFAALNDLEIVESTPRNSPIASNCVDDSIVRALFTHNETPCEGLFAAGVANAMTSYMYNVDAGYYVVYYITGISAPADEFYTLQETLSQSLSSFQYSQSYIDKGVQQIDEGTKQALEIGKMLSQAADSNNQAWHDRQRPIDALSKKRSDAKLGYDRLYDTETGETYRAELGFYDDYDIHREEYSNPNLQLVPDDGYSLYEKGVSGYIYK
;
A
#
# COMPACT_ATOMS: atom_id res chain seq x y z
N MET A 1 -61.34 35.98 -30.40
CA MET A 1 -61.65 34.73 -31.10
C MET A 1 -60.35 34.13 -31.65
N LYS A 2 -60.19 32.81 -31.46
CA LYS A 2 -59.25 31.84 -32.07
C LYS A 2 -57.74 31.91 -31.76
N LYS A 3 -57.37 31.02 -30.83
CA LYS A 3 -56.13 30.23 -30.77
C LYS A 3 -55.89 29.45 -32.07
N VAL A 4 -54.63 29.29 -32.48
CA VAL A 4 -54.11 28.03 -33.06
C VAL A 4 -52.72 27.76 -32.49
N ASN A 5 -52.49 26.49 -32.24
CA ASN A 5 -51.47 25.83 -31.45
C ASN A 5 -50.74 24.89 -32.43
N ALA A 6 -49.40 24.81 -32.45
CA ALA A 6 -48.71 23.72 -33.14
C ALA A 6 -47.42 23.34 -32.40
N LYS A 7 -47.35 22.04 -32.13
CA LYS A 7 -46.46 21.28 -31.26
C LYS A 7 -45.12 20.91 -31.94
N ARG A 8 -44.12 20.68 -31.07
CA ARG A 8 -43.09 19.61 -31.09
C ARG A 8 -42.19 19.49 -32.34
N ILE A 9 -40.89 19.74 -32.15
CA ILE A 9 -39.83 18.98 -32.83
C ILE A 9 -38.81 18.50 -31.79
N PHE A 10 -38.38 17.27 -32.03
CA PHE A 10 -37.72 16.29 -31.18
C PHE A 10 -36.21 16.49 -31.05
N ILE A 11 -35.70 15.84 -30.00
CA ILE A 11 -34.34 15.54 -29.59
C ILE A 11 -33.50 14.90 -30.72
N THR A 12 -32.26 15.40 -30.88
CA THR A 12 -31.12 14.61 -31.39
C THR A 12 -29.84 15.11 -30.71
N ILE A 13 -29.38 14.43 -29.65
CA ILE A 13 -27.97 14.50 -29.22
C ILE A 13 -27.38 13.12 -29.50
N LEU A 14 -26.36 13.12 -30.36
CA LEU A 14 -25.75 11.95 -30.96
C LEU A 14 -24.79 11.29 -29.97
N ILE A 15 -24.99 9.99 -29.78
CA ILE A 15 -24.13 9.03 -29.10
C ILE A 15 -22.83 8.87 -29.90
N SER A 16 -21.68 8.86 -29.23
CA SER A 16 -20.43 8.32 -29.78
C SER A 16 -19.48 7.90 -28.66
N VAL A 17 -19.74 6.74 -28.03
CA VAL A 17 -18.67 5.88 -27.51
C VAL A 17 -19.15 4.44 -27.66
N LEU A 18 -18.61 3.71 -28.65
CA LEU A 18 -18.65 2.25 -28.63
C LEU A 18 -17.39 1.69 -29.31
N LEU A 19 -16.75 0.79 -28.57
CA LEU A 19 -15.93 -0.33 -29.01
C LEU A 19 -14.60 -0.03 -29.73
N LEU A 20 -13.49 -0.32 -29.03
CA LEU A 20 -12.43 -1.14 -29.61
C LEU A 20 -11.99 -2.19 -28.58
N CYS A 21 -12.22 -3.43 -28.99
CA CYS A 21 -12.03 -4.69 -28.29
C CYS A 21 -10.57 -5.17 -28.33
N PHE A 22 -10.16 -5.83 -27.25
CA PHE A 22 -9.31 -7.03 -27.17
C PHE A 22 -8.01 -7.09 -28.00
N THR A 23 -6.87 -7.07 -27.31
CA THR A 23 -5.85 -8.13 -27.43
C THR A 23 -5.31 -8.49 -26.05
N GLY A 24 -5.45 -9.75 -25.67
CA GLY A 24 -4.88 -10.36 -24.47
C GLY A 24 -3.38 -10.64 -24.61
N CYS A 25 -2.76 -10.84 -23.45
CA CYS A 25 -1.33 -10.98 -23.17
C CYS A 25 -0.61 -12.11 -23.92
N GLU A 26 0.70 -11.93 -24.12
CA GLU A 26 1.70 -12.90 -23.68
C GLU A 26 2.85 -12.12 -23.02
N GLY A 27 3.07 -12.34 -21.72
CA GLY A 27 4.24 -11.85 -21.01
C GLY A 27 5.35 -12.86 -21.17
N GLU A 28 6.39 -12.51 -21.93
CA GLU A 28 7.57 -13.35 -22.14
C GLU A 28 8.61 -13.06 -21.04
N VAL A 29 9.11 -14.11 -20.40
CA VAL A 29 10.29 -14.05 -19.54
C VAL A 29 11.50 -13.92 -20.46
N ILE A 30 12.16 -12.76 -20.49
CA ILE A 30 13.40 -12.57 -21.25
C ILE A 30 14.58 -12.37 -20.30
N ASN A 31 15.30 -13.46 -20.07
CA ASN A 31 16.72 -13.42 -19.75
C ASN A 31 17.47 -13.30 -21.08
N GLN A 32 18.19 -12.20 -21.34
CA GLN A 32 19.40 -12.30 -22.17
C GLN A 32 20.37 -11.12 -22.04
N LEU A 33 21.64 -11.52 -21.99
CA LEU A 33 22.85 -10.72 -21.89
C LEU A 33 23.07 -9.83 -23.14
N ALA A 34 23.59 -8.63 -22.92
CA ALA A 34 24.13 -7.79 -23.99
C ALA A 34 25.64 -8.09 -24.21
N SER A 35 25.97 -8.68 -25.36
CA SER A 35 27.30 -8.66 -25.97
C SER A 35 27.41 -7.49 -26.94
N GLY A 36 28.54 -6.78 -26.92
CA GLY A 36 28.74 -5.49 -27.58
C GLY A 36 28.98 -5.50 -29.10
N GLY A 37 29.29 -4.31 -29.61
CA GLY A 37 29.77 -4.09 -30.98
C GLY A 37 29.68 -2.63 -31.41
N ALA A 38 30.85 -2.02 -31.61
CA ALA A 38 31.10 -0.63 -32.01
C ALA A 38 30.67 -0.29 -33.45
N ASP A 39 30.44 1.00 -33.76
CA ASP A 39 31.37 1.78 -34.60
C ASP A 39 30.97 3.26 -34.82
N LYS A 40 31.98 4.13 -34.65
CA LYS A 40 32.39 5.31 -35.43
C LYS A 40 31.55 6.60 -35.57
N GLN A 41 32.15 7.63 -34.98
CA GLN A 41 32.16 9.07 -35.31
C GLN A 41 32.77 9.37 -36.71
N PRO A 42 32.58 10.58 -37.28
CA PRO A 42 33.51 11.73 -37.06
C PRO A 42 32.80 13.10 -36.93
N GLY A 43 33.28 14.09 -36.14
CA GLY A 43 34.30 15.11 -36.47
C GLY A 43 33.67 16.32 -37.21
N SER A 44 33.89 17.62 -36.96
CA SER A 44 34.95 18.38 -36.27
C SER A 44 34.56 19.88 -36.12
N ASP A 45 35.38 20.60 -35.32
CA ASP A 45 35.79 22.02 -35.42
C ASP A 45 35.10 23.19 -34.67
N LYS A 46 35.75 23.56 -33.54
CA LYS A 46 36.41 24.85 -33.19
C LYS A 46 35.89 26.16 -33.80
N HIS A 47 35.67 27.20 -32.96
CA HIS A 47 36.61 28.33 -32.76
C HIS A 47 36.19 29.23 -31.57
N SER A 48 37.08 30.18 -31.26
CA SER A 48 37.39 30.94 -30.04
C SER A 48 36.59 32.22 -29.75
N GLY A 49 36.85 32.84 -28.59
CA GLY A 49 36.67 34.29 -28.40
C GLY A 49 36.60 34.75 -26.94
N GLU A 50 37.63 35.48 -26.50
CA GLU A 50 37.97 35.95 -25.14
C GLU A 50 37.13 37.11 -24.56
N GLY A 51 37.25 37.34 -23.25
CA GLY A 51 36.92 38.61 -22.59
C GLY A 51 37.27 38.63 -21.09
N ASN A 52 38.29 39.42 -20.71
CA ASN A 52 38.94 39.52 -19.39
C ASN A 52 38.17 40.32 -18.29
N LEU A 53 38.33 39.85 -17.04
CA LEU A 53 38.66 40.47 -15.71
C LEU A 53 38.80 42.02 -15.58
N PRO A 54 38.66 42.65 -14.38
CA PRO A 54 39.35 42.20 -13.14
C PRO A 54 38.77 42.51 -11.73
N ASP A 55 39.35 41.77 -10.78
CA ASP A 55 39.98 42.18 -9.50
C ASP A 55 39.34 42.02 -8.09
N ALA A 56 40.24 41.49 -7.23
CA ALA A 56 40.52 41.79 -5.82
C ALA A 56 39.81 41.08 -4.65
N SER A 57 40.55 40.12 -4.06
CA SER A 57 40.88 39.92 -2.61
C SER A 57 39.73 39.64 -1.60
N ASN A 58 39.80 38.73 -0.61
CA ASN A 58 40.93 38.38 0.27
C ASN A 58 40.59 37.10 1.11
N GLN A 59 41.57 36.21 1.24
CA GLN A 59 42.00 35.35 2.38
C GLN A 59 40.99 34.79 3.42
N GLN A 60 41.05 33.46 3.64
CA GLN A 60 41.60 32.87 4.89
C GLN A 60 41.88 31.36 4.76
N GLU A 61 43.10 30.99 5.15
CA GLU A 61 43.70 29.64 5.22
C GLU A 61 43.53 29.00 6.61
N GLU A 62 43.96 27.72 6.65
CA GLU A 62 44.51 26.94 7.77
C GLU A 62 43.61 25.84 8.34
N ASN A 63 44.09 24.64 8.67
CA ASN A 63 45.23 23.80 8.26
C ASN A 63 45.04 22.49 9.04
N SER A 64 45.10 21.34 8.38
CA SER A 64 45.16 20.02 9.01
C SER A 64 46.62 19.58 9.21
N PRO A 65 46.98 18.89 10.30
CA PRO A 65 48.25 18.17 10.37
C PRO A 65 48.10 16.64 10.21
N PRO A 66 49.16 15.93 9.73
CA PRO A 66 49.10 14.54 9.32
C PRO A 66 49.78 13.54 10.30
N SER A 67 49.63 12.26 9.96
CA SER A 67 50.16 11.04 10.59
C SER A 67 51.69 10.98 10.78
N ALA A 68 52.13 10.23 11.81
CA ALA A 68 53.49 9.72 11.93
C ALA A 68 53.52 8.30 12.53
N THR A 69 54.34 7.44 11.95
CA THR A 69 54.72 6.07 12.36
C THR A 69 56.11 6.07 12.99
N THR A 70 56.36 5.31 14.08
CA THR A 70 57.61 4.52 14.29
C THR A 70 57.56 3.52 15.46
N GLU A 71 57.97 2.29 15.14
CA GLU A 71 58.62 1.15 15.85
C GLU A 71 58.75 1.01 17.39
N ALA A 72 58.24 -0.15 17.86
CA ALA A 72 58.84 -1.28 18.61
C ALA A 72 59.76 -1.09 19.84
N THR A 73 59.40 -1.78 20.95
CA THR A 73 60.32 -2.67 21.71
C THR A 73 59.58 -3.62 22.68
N ASP A 74 59.91 -4.91 22.54
CA ASP A 74 60.03 -6.03 23.50
C ASP A 74 58.90 -6.52 24.44
N GLN A 75 58.66 -7.85 24.39
CA GLN A 75 57.85 -8.66 25.32
C GLN A 75 58.66 -9.00 26.61
N PRO A 76 58.04 -9.58 27.66
CA PRO A 76 57.82 -11.05 27.68
C PRO A 76 56.42 -11.50 28.15
N GLN A 77 55.93 -12.56 27.50
CA GLN A 77 54.84 -13.44 27.94
C GLN A 77 55.12 -14.09 29.31
N MET A 78 54.11 -14.11 30.18
CA MET A 78 53.90 -15.18 31.18
C MET A 78 52.41 -15.50 31.21
N GLY A 79 52.09 -16.76 30.89
CA GLY A 79 50.74 -17.25 30.69
C GLY A 79 49.95 -17.40 31.99
N SER A 80 48.64 -17.23 31.87
CA SER A 80 47.66 -17.89 32.72
C SER A 80 46.52 -18.36 31.82
N SER A 81 46.28 -19.67 31.86
CA SER A 81 45.18 -20.33 31.17
C SER A 81 43.86 -19.84 31.76
N VAL A 82 43.10 -19.05 31.00
CA VAL A 82 41.68 -18.89 31.25
C VAL A 82 41.03 -20.17 30.72
N ALA A 83 40.56 -21.00 31.65
CA ALA A 83 39.72 -22.14 31.33
C ALA A 83 38.54 -21.64 30.49
N GLN A 84 38.37 -22.23 29.31
CA GLN A 84 37.15 -22.12 28.54
C GLN A 84 36.01 -22.66 29.42
N ASP A 85 35.18 -21.76 29.92
CA ASP A 85 33.91 -22.13 30.49
C ASP A 85 33.08 -22.69 29.33
N LYS A 86 32.79 -23.99 29.40
CA LYS A 86 31.77 -24.61 28.55
C LYS A 86 30.45 -23.90 28.88
N PRO A 87 29.62 -23.49 27.90
CA PRO A 87 28.25 -23.14 28.19
C PRO A 87 27.62 -24.36 28.87
N GLY A 88 27.28 -24.23 30.16
CA GLY A 88 26.55 -25.23 30.89
C GLY A 88 25.24 -25.49 30.16
N ALA A 89 24.95 -26.76 29.87
CA ALA A 89 23.65 -27.14 29.33
C ALA A 89 22.55 -26.65 30.28
N SER A 90 21.67 -25.76 29.80
CA SER A 90 20.52 -25.30 30.58
C SER A 90 19.71 -26.53 30.99
N THR A 91 19.61 -26.79 32.29
CA THR A 91 18.97 -28.00 32.85
C THR A 91 17.45 -27.90 32.95
N GLY A 92 16.87 -26.75 32.55
CA GLY A 92 15.42 -26.52 32.54
C GLY A 92 14.71 -26.99 31.26
N LEU A 93 13.39 -27.10 31.35
CA LEU A 93 12.47 -27.37 30.25
C LEU A 93 12.65 -26.34 29.13
N GLN A 94 12.75 -26.81 27.89
CA GLN A 94 12.90 -25.93 26.75
C GLN A 94 11.54 -25.37 26.33
N ILE A 95 11.50 -24.06 26.09
CA ILE A 95 10.34 -23.41 25.47
C ILE A 95 10.40 -23.72 23.97
N ASN A 96 9.31 -24.24 23.42
CA ASN A 96 9.22 -24.52 21.99
C ASN A 96 9.01 -23.21 21.21
N VAL A 97 10.11 -22.57 20.83
CA VAL A 97 10.10 -21.35 20.02
C VAL A 97 10.26 -21.71 18.54
N GLN A 98 9.25 -21.41 17.72
CA GLN A 98 9.39 -21.42 16.28
C GLN A 98 9.86 -20.04 15.81
N PRO A 99 11.03 -19.90 15.16
CA PRO A 99 11.52 -18.60 14.70
C PRO A 99 10.56 -17.94 13.72
N ALA A 100 10.40 -16.63 13.84
CA ALA A 100 9.59 -15.86 12.89
C ALA A 100 10.29 -15.79 11.52
N PRO A 101 9.54 -15.88 10.40
CA PRO A 101 10.11 -15.74 9.07
C PRO A 101 10.87 -14.42 8.91
N GLN A 102 12.18 -14.49 8.62
CA GLN A 102 12.99 -13.32 8.33
C GLN A 102 12.90 -13.04 6.82
N VAL A 103 11.91 -12.23 6.44
CA VAL A 103 11.68 -11.83 5.05
C VAL A 103 12.20 -10.41 4.86
N GLN A 104 13.09 -10.23 3.88
CA GLN A 104 13.58 -8.92 3.48
C GLN A 104 13.31 -8.73 1.99
N LEU A 105 12.79 -7.55 1.64
CA LEU A 105 12.50 -7.18 0.26
C LEU A 105 13.56 -6.18 -0.20
N ASN A 106 14.21 -6.47 -1.33
CA ASN A 106 15.08 -5.51 -2.00
C ASN A 106 14.31 -4.90 -3.17
N LEU A 107 14.33 -3.58 -3.27
CA LEU A 107 13.65 -2.86 -4.35
C LEU A 107 14.57 -2.73 -5.57
N GLN A 108 13.96 -2.79 -6.76
CA GLN A 108 14.62 -2.55 -8.05
C GLN A 108 13.75 -1.66 -8.93
N PRO A 109 14.34 -0.81 -9.79
CA PRO A 109 13.58 0.00 -10.72
C PRO A 109 12.75 -0.86 -11.68
N TYR A 110 11.52 -0.45 -11.90
CA TYR A 110 10.57 -1.02 -12.85
C TYR A 110 10.04 0.06 -13.78
N ASP A 111 10.15 -0.19 -15.08
CA ASP A 111 9.62 0.67 -16.13
C ASP A 111 8.38 0.02 -16.77
N GLY A 112 7.21 0.61 -16.52
CA GLY A 112 5.92 0.23 -17.10
C GLY A 112 5.58 0.99 -18.39
N GLY A 113 6.55 1.71 -18.97
CA GLY A 113 6.43 2.51 -20.18
C GLY A 113 5.88 3.91 -19.92
N PHE A 114 4.61 4.02 -19.52
CA PHE A 114 4.00 5.32 -19.20
C PHE A 114 4.01 5.64 -17.70
N PHE A 115 4.51 4.71 -16.88
CA PHE A 115 4.74 4.88 -15.45
C PHE A 115 6.02 4.13 -15.05
N SER A 116 6.60 4.51 -13.92
CA SER A 116 7.75 3.85 -13.31
C SER A 116 7.53 3.69 -11.81
N MET A 117 8.19 2.72 -11.20
CA MET A 117 8.25 2.57 -9.73
C MET A 117 9.40 1.64 -9.35
N ASP A 118 9.81 1.64 -8.10
CA ASP A 118 10.67 0.62 -7.53
C ASP A 118 9.82 -0.53 -6.99
N LEU A 119 10.05 -1.76 -7.46
CA LEU A 119 9.35 -2.97 -7.04
C LEU A 119 10.27 -3.92 -6.29
N PRO A 120 9.76 -4.71 -5.33
CA PRO A 120 10.52 -5.80 -4.78
C PRO A 120 10.96 -6.79 -5.87
N VAL A 121 12.20 -7.27 -5.79
CA VAL A 121 12.77 -8.23 -6.75
C VAL A 121 11.89 -9.47 -6.86
N GLY A 122 11.59 -9.88 -8.10
CA GLY A 122 10.83 -11.10 -8.41
C GLY A 122 9.31 -10.96 -8.29
N TRP A 123 8.80 -9.78 -7.92
CA TRP A 123 7.35 -9.53 -7.89
C TRP A 123 6.75 -9.44 -9.28
N LYS A 124 5.49 -9.86 -9.40
CA LYS A 124 4.68 -9.67 -10.59
C LYS A 124 3.87 -8.38 -10.44
N LEU A 125 3.79 -7.56 -11.48
CA LEU A 125 2.88 -6.41 -11.57
C LEU A 125 1.85 -6.63 -12.68
N GLU A 126 0.58 -6.37 -12.35
CA GLU A 126 -0.54 -6.49 -13.28
C GLU A 126 -1.27 -5.14 -13.36
N PRO A 127 -1.18 -4.41 -14.48
CA PRO A 127 -1.90 -3.16 -14.66
C PRO A 127 -3.37 -3.39 -15.05
N VAL A 128 -4.21 -2.39 -14.84
CA VAL A 128 -5.61 -2.36 -15.28
C VAL A 128 -6.01 -0.93 -15.63
N GLY A 129 -6.89 -0.77 -16.62
CA GLY A 129 -7.44 0.52 -16.99
C GLY A 129 -6.42 1.49 -17.58
N GLN A 130 -6.86 2.73 -17.79
CA GLN A 130 -6.07 3.82 -18.36
C GLN A 130 -6.55 5.15 -17.75
N TYR A 131 -5.66 6.14 -17.75
CA TYR A 131 -5.88 7.50 -17.29
C TYR A 131 -6.49 7.53 -15.88
N GLU A 132 -7.68 8.11 -15.71
CA GLU A 132 -8.34 8.18 -14.41
C GLU A 132 -8.71 6.81 -13.83
N ASN A 133 -8.88 5.80 -14.68
CA ASN A 133 -9.24 4.44 -14.30
C ASN A 133 -8.01 3.52 -14.22
N PHE A 134 -6.80 4.06 -14.42
CA PHE A 134 -5.59 3.25 -14.29
C PHE A 134 -5.40 2.78 -12.85
N GLY A 135 -4.91 1.56 -12.71
CA GLY A 135 -4.42 1.00 -11.47
C GLY A 135 -3.51 -0.19 -11.73
N PHE A 136 -3.00 -0.76 -10.65
CA PHE A 136 -2.23 -1.99 -10.68
C PHE A 136 -2.34 -2.74 -9.36
N ARG A 137 -2.05 -4.03 -9.42
CA ARG A 137 -1.64 -4.83 -8.27
C ARG A 137 -0.26 -5.38 -8.57
N ALA A 138 0.65 -5.29 -7.60
CA ALA A 138 1.91 -6.01 -7.63
C ALA A 138 2.02 -6.93 -6.41
N TYR A 139 2.55 -8.12 -6.58
CA TYR A 139 2.59 -9.15 -5.54
C TYR A 139 3.74 -10.14 -5.72
N ASP A 140 4.13 -10.77 -4.60
CA ASP A 140 5.07 -11.90 -4.62
C ASP A 140 4.35 -13.15 -5.15
N PRO A 141 4.77 -13.74 -6.29
CA PRO A 141 4.12 -14.93 -6.83
C PRO A 141 4.21 -16.15 -5.91
N ASN A 142 5.18 -16.20 -4.98
CA ASN A 142 5.33 -17.29 -4.00
C ASN A 142 4.52 -17.04 -2.72
N SER A 143 4.14 -15.78 -2.44
CA SER A 143 3.31 -15.41 -1.31
C SER A 143 2.41 -14.21 -1.68
N PRO A 144 1.29 -14.44 -2.40
CA PRO A 144 0.48 -13.36 -2.97
C PRO A 144 -0.20 -12.42 -1.95
N ALA A 145 -0.17 -12.79 -0.67
CA ALA A 145 -0.55 -11.94 0.45
C ALA A 145 0.41 -10.76 0.65
N ARG A 146 1.69 -10.90 0.24
CA ARG A 146 2.65 -9.80 0.08
C ARG A 146 2.31 -9.07 -1.19
N GLN A 147 1.70 -7.90 -1.05
CA GLN A 147 1.20 -7.16 -2.19
C GLN A 147 1.18 -5.66 -1.92
N ILE A 148 1.20 -4.92 -3.02
CA ILE A 148 0.89 -3.50 -3.10
C ILE A 148 -0.15 -3.31 -4.20
N PHE A 149 -1.07 -2.37 -4.02
CA PHE A 149 -2.00 -2.00 -5.08
C PHE A 149 -2.30 -0.51 -5.07
N PHE A 150 -2.64 -0.01 -6.24
CA PHE A 150 -3.16 1.34 -6.46
C PHE A 150 -4.29 1.27 -7.50
N TYR A 151 -5.40 1.94 -7.24
CA TYR A 151 -6.48 2.14 -8.20
C TYR A 151 -6.90 3.60 -8.20
N GLY A 152 -6.86 4.25 -9.37
CA GLY A 152 -7.19 5.66 -9.52
C GLY A 152 -8.63 5.97 -9.10
N ASN A 153 -9.60 5.15 -9.53
CA ASN A 153 -10.97 5.21 -9.05
C ASN A 153 -11.73 3.88 -9.14
N MET A 154 -12.83 3.80 -8.40
CA MET A 154 -13.88 2.79 -8.47
C MET A 154 -15.25 3.50 -8.43
N LYS A 155 -16.15 3.18 -9.37
CA LYS A 155 -17.36 3.98 -9.64
C LYS A 155 -18.66 3.26 -9.29
N TYR A 156 -19.70 4.09 -9.13
CA TYR A 156 -21.09 3.68 -8.97
C TYR A 156 -21.45 3.05 -7.62
N PHE A 157 -20.88 3.55 -6.54
CA PHE A 157 -21.35 3.17 -5.21
C PHE A 157 -22.66 3.91 -4.89
N LEU A 158 -23.79 3.22 -4.89
CA LEU A 158 -25.07 3.84 -4.56
C LEU A 158 -25.11 4.24 -3.09
N LYS A 159 -25.74 5.37 -2.81
CA LYS A 159 -25.75 5.95 -1.46
C LYS A 159 -26.68 5.25 -0.48
N SER A 160 -27.62 4.44 -0.98
CA SER A 160 -28.60 3.72 -0.16
C SER A 160 -29.25 2.57 -0.93
N ASP A 161 -29.79 1.60 -0.18
CA ASP A 161 -30.65 0.54 -0.73
C ASP A 161 -31.91 1.10 -1.40
N ALA A 162 -32.44 2.21 -0.90
CA ALA A 162 -33.58 2.88 -1.51
C ALA A 162 -33.23 3.42 -2.92
N GLY A 163 -32.05 4.04 -3.07
CA GLY A 163 -31.53 4.45 -4.37
C GLY A 163 -31.31 3.27 -5.31
N LYS A 164 -30.80 2.15 -4.80
CA LYS A 164 -30.68 0.90 -5.58
C LYS A 164 -32.03 0.39 -6.04
N LYS A 165 -33.02 0.38 -5.14
CA LYS A 165 -34.38 -0.04 -5.46
C LYS A 165 -35.04 0.87 -6.49
N ALA A 166 -34.72 2.16 -6.49
CA ALA A 166 -35.19 3.10 -7.50
C ALA A 166 -34.68 2.70 -8.89
N TRP A 167 -33.39 2.33 -9.03
CA TRP A 167 -32.83 1.87 -10.30
C TRP A 167 -33.43 0.56 -10.79
N GLU A 168 -33.62 -0.42 -9.89
CA GLU A 168 -34.34 -1.65 -10.20
C GLU A 168 -35.77 -1.38 -10.70
N THR A 169 -36.47 -0.45 -10.03
CA THR A 169 -37.84 -0.06 -10.38
C THR A 169 -37.87 0.63 -11.75
N TYR A 170 -36.94 1.55 -12.01
CA TYR A 170 -36.81 2.21 -13.30
C TYR A 170 -36.64 1.22 -14.45
N LEU A 171 -35.79 0.20 -14.29
CA LEU A 171 -35.62 -0.87 -15.27
C LEU A 171 -36.90 -1.70 -15.46
N ALA A 172 -37.60 -2.03 -14.38
CA ALA A 172 -38.86 -2.78 -14.43
C ALA A 172 -39.97 -2.05 -15.21
N TYR A 173 -39.95 -0.72 -15.26
CA TYR A 173 -40.92 0.11 -15.99
C TYR A 173 -40.43 0.58 -17.38
N GLY A 174 -39.46 -0.13 -17.98
CA GLY A 174 -39.00 0.13 -19.34
C GLY A 174 -37.92 1.20 -19.45
N GLY A 175 -37.15 1.42 -18.39
CA GLY A 175 -35.91 2.18 -18.45
C GLY A 175 -34.91 1.61 -19.47
N TYR A 176 -33.92 2.42 -19.87
CA TYR A 176 -32.91 1.98 -20.83
C TYR A 176 -32.02 0.88 -20.22
N GLY A 177 -31.64 -0.12 -21.04
CA GLY A 177 -30.90 -1.30 -20.57
C GLY A 177 -29.56 -0.99 -19.92
N ASP A 178 -28.86 0.06 -20.37
CA ASP A 178 -27.57 0.46 -19.81
C ASP A 178 -27.66 0.93 -18.34
N ALA A 179 -28.87 1.20 -17.82
CA ALA A 179 -29.07 1.52 -16.40
C ALA A 179 -28.87 0.30 -15.47
N GLN A 180 -28.76 -0.93 -16.00
CA GLN A 180 -28.48 -2.13 -15.21
C GLN A 180 -27.21 -1.97 -14.35
N VAL A 181 -26.23 -1.20 -14.84
CA VAL A 181 -24.99 -0.88 -14.13
C VAL A 181 -25.22 -0.26 -12.75
N TYR A 182 -26.29 0.52 -12.60
CA TYR A 182 -26.65 1.15 -11.32
C TYR A 182 -27.46 0.19 -10.44
N ALA A 183 -28.39 -0.56 -11.01
CA ALA A 183 -29.20 -1.52 -10.26
C ALA A 183 -28.37 -2.68 -9.68
N ASP A 184 -27.25 -3.04 -10.31
CA ASP A 184 -26.32 -4.05 -9.80
C ASP A 184 -25.29 -3.50 -8.82
N ALA A 185 -25.14 -2.18 -8.73
CA ALA A 185 -24.00 -1.58 -8.08
C ALA A 185 -23.99 -1.79 -6.55
N CYS A 186 -22.80 -1.70 -5.96
CA CYS A 186 -22.63 -1.81 -4.52
C CYS A 186 -23.27 -0.62 -3.81
N VAL A 187 -23.78 -0.82 -2.58
CA VAL A 187 -24.25 0.26 -1.72
C VAL A 187 -23.15 0.62 -0.74
N LEU A 188 -22.83 1.90 -0.64
CA LEU A 188 -21.83 2.44 0.28
C LEU A 188 -22.53 3.35 1.30
N SER A 189 -23.03 2.73 2.37
CA SER A 189 -23.74 3.40 3.46
C SER A 189 -23.31 2.78 4.80
N PRO A 190 -22.59 3.49 5.68
CA PRO A 190 -22.21 4.91 5.56
C PRO A 190 -21.16 5.16 4.47
N ALA A 191 -21.01 6.43 4.05
CA ALA A 191 -20.08 6.84 3.00
C ALA A 191 -18.64 7.00 3.53
N THR A 192 -18.06 5.90 4.01
CA THR A 192 -16.73 5.86 4.63
C THR A 192 -15.77 4.94 3.90
N THR A 193 -14.47 5.19 4.05
CA THR A 193 -13.39 4.33 3.57
C THR A 193 -13.45 2.94 4.21
N GLU A 194 -13.86 2.85 5.48
CA GLU A 194 -14.11 1.57 6.14
C GLU A 194 -15.17 0.75 5.41
N GLN A 195 -16.35 1.36 5.18
CA GLN A 195 -17.44 0.69 4.49
C GLN A 195 -17.04 0.29 3.07
N PHE A 196 -16.20 1.10 2.40
CA PHE A 196 -15.68 0.76 1.09
C PHE A 196 -14.86 -0.52 1.13
N PHE A 197 -13.92 -0.66 2.07
CA PHE A 197 -13.11 -1.88 2.16
C PHE A 197 -13.93 -3.11 2.55
N TYR A 198 -14.98 -2.98 3.38
CA TYR A 198 -15.92 -4.07 3.61
C TYR A 198 -16.67 -4.49 2.34
N THR A 199 -16.93 -3.57 1.41
CA THR A 199 -17.57 -3.87 0.11
C THR A 199 -16.58 -4.21 -1.01
N PHE A 200 -15.26 -4.24 -0.73
CA PHE A 200 -14.23 -4.33 -1.77
C PHE A 200 -14.39 -5.58 -2.63
N ASN A 201 -14.50 -6.76 -2.02
CA ASN A 201 -14.63 -8.02 -2.75
C ASN A 201 -15.92 -8.07 -3.60
N ASP A 202 -17.03 -7.52 -3.09
CA ASP A 202 -18.29 -7.40 -3.85
C ASP A 202 -18.10 -6.49 -5.07
N TYR A 203 -17.38 -5.38 -4.88
CA TYR A 203 -17.04 -4.49 -5.98
C TYR A 203 -16.17 -5.18 -7.04
N THR A 204 -15.19 -6.01 -6.66
CA THR A 204 -14.37 -6.73 -7.65
C THR A 204 -15.21 -7.68 -8.51
N SER A 205 -16.24 -8.30 -7.92
CA SER A 205 -17.20 -9.14 -8.64
C SER A 205 -18.08 -8.32 -9.58
N TYR A 206 -18.56 -7.16 -9.11
CA TYR A 206 -19.27 -6.18 -9.94
C TYR A 206 -18.40 -5.70 -11.12
N ALA A 207 -17.16 -5.28 -10.87
CA ALA A 207 -16.24 -4.80 -11.89
C ALA A 207 -15.99 -5.86 -12.96
N LYS A 208 -15.81 -7.13 -12.56
CA LYS A 208 -15.69 -8.27 -13.48
C LYS A 208 -16.94 -8.46 -14.34
N LYS A 209 -18.14 -8.35 -13.77
CA LYS A 209 -19.42 -8.41 -14.51
C LYS A 209 -19.49 -7.36 -15.62
N TYR A 210 -18.91 -6.19 -15.39
CA TYR A 210 -18.87 -5.07 -16.31
C TYR A 210 -17.57 -4.96 -17.14
N GLY A 211 -16.82 -6.06 -17.27
CA GLY A 211 -15.72 -6.18 -18.21
C GLY A 211 -14.34 -5.76 -17.69
N VAL A 212 -14.23 -5.39 -16.41
CA VAL A 212 -12.94 -5.13 -15.77
C VAL A 212 -12.36 -6.46 -15.27
N VAL A 213 -11.60 -7.14 -16.12
CA VAL A 213 -10.91 -8.38 -15.79
C VAL A 213 -9.54 -8.05 -15.21
N HIS A 214 -9.41 -8.14 -13.89
CA HIS A 214 -8.16 -7.89 -13.17
C HIS A 214 -8.10 -8.76 -11.92
N ASN A 215 -6.88 -9.13 -11.52
CA ASN A 215 -6.61 -9.93 -10.33
C ASN A 215 -6.52 -9.01 -9.10
N PHE A 216 -7.66 -8.45 -8.69
CA PHE A 216 -7.74 -7.60 -7.50
C PHE A 216 -7.27 -8.34 -6.24
N ALA A 217 -6.86 -7.59 -5.22
CA ALA A 217 -6.61 -8.14 -3.89
C ALA A 217 -7.87 -8.83 -3.35
N ALA A 218 -7.71 -9.98 -2.71
CA ALA A 218 -8.81 -10.66 -2.01
C ALA A 218 -8.66 -10.39 -0.51
N LEU A 219 -9.62 -9.66 0.05
CA LEU A 219 -9.64 -9.23 1.45
C LEU A 219 -10.73 -10.00 2.20
N ASN A 220 -10.58 -11.32 2.35
CA ASN A 220 -11.61 -12.15 2.99
C ASN A 220 -11.60 -11.94 4.50
N ASP A 221 -12.75 -12.10 5.16
CA ASP A 221 -12.87 -11.95 6.62
C ASP A 221 -12.25 -10.64 7.14
N LEU A 222 -12.37 -9.57 6.36
CA LEU A 222 -11.77 -8.28 6.68
C LEU A 222 -12.33 -7.76 8.01
N GLU A 223 -11.44 -7.36 8.90
CA GLU A 223 -11.74 -6.65 10.12
C GLU A 223 -10.86 -5.41 10.22
N ILE A 224 -11.50 -4.25 10.32
CA ILE A 224 -10.80 -2.98 10.50
C ILE A 224 -10.55 -2.76 11.99
N VAL A 225 -9.28 -2.65 12.38
CA VAL A 225 -8.85 -2.50 13.78
C VAL A 225 -8.56 -1.04 14.16
N GLU A 226 -8.32 -0.21 13.15
CA GLU A 226 -7.97 1.20 13.29
C GLU A 226 -8.33 1.96 12.02
N SER A 227 -8.74 3.22 12.19
CA SER A 227 -9.08 4.14 11.11
C SER A 227 -8.63 5.54 11.50
N THR A 228 -7.86 6.17 10.62
CA THR A 228 -7.25 7.47 10.86
C THR A 228 -7.51 8.37 9.65
N PRO A 229 -8.07 9.57 9.85
CA PRO A 229 -8.22 10.54 8.77
C PRO A 229 -6.86 10.81 8.12
N ARG A 230 -6.84 10.93 6.79
CA ARG A 230 -5.66 11.34 6.05
C ARG A 230 -5.95 12.65 5.32
N ASN A 231 -4.92 13.44 5.06
CA ASN A 231 -5.04 14.67 4.28
C ASN A 231 -4.49 14.44 2.89
N SER A 232 -5.15 13.58 2.10
CA SER A 232 -4.71 13.35 0.74
C SER A 232 -4.96 14.59 -0.13
N PRO A 233 -4.30 14.67 -1.30
CA PRO A 233 -4.48 15.83 -2.18
C PRO A 233 -5.92 16.03 -2.69
N ILE A 234 -6.79 15.02 -2.57
CA ILE A 234 -8.21 15.10 -2.94
C ILE A 234 -9.15 15.17 -1.74
N ALA A 235 -8.63 15.21 -0.51
CA ALA A 235 -9.44 15.18 0.71
C ALA A 235 -10.53 16.25 0.70
N SER A 236 -10.25 17.44 0.15
CA SER A 236 -11.22 18.54 0.04
C SER A 236 -12.45 18.24 -0.83
N ASN A 237 -12.36 17.24 -1.73
CA ASN A 237 -13.45 16.77 -2.58
C ASN A 237 -14.13 15.51 -2.03
N CYS A 238 -13.59 14.94 -0.96
CA CYS A 238 -14.08 13.72 -0.35
C CYS A 238 -15.03 14.03 0.82
N VAL A 239 -16.05 13.19 0.98
CA VAL A 239 -16.88 13.15 2.19
C VAL A 239 -16.21 12.36 3.31
N ASP A 240 -15.31 11.45 2.95
CA ASP A 240 -14.41 10.75 3.87
C ASP A 240 -13.09 10.45 3.15
N ASP A 241 -11.97 10.68 3.82
CA ASP A 241 -10.63 10.38 3.31
C ASP A 241 -9.77 9.89 4.46
N SER A 242 -9.53 8.59 4.48
CA SER A 242 -8.96 7.90 5.64
C SER A 242 -8.03 6.78 5.21
N ILE A 243 -7.15 6.38 6.14
CA ILE A 243 -6.39 5.14 6.08
C ILE A 243 -6.92 4.20 7.16
N VAL A 244 -7.09 2.92 6.80
CA VAL A 244 -7.51 1.87 7.71
C VAL A 244 -6.40 0.85 7.86
N ARG A 245 -6.23 0.36 9.09
CA ARG A 245 -5.44 -0.84 9.36
C ARG A 245 -6.42 -1.98 9.55
N ALA A 246 -6.15 -3.09 8.87
CA ALA A 246 -7.07 -4.21 8.87
C ALA A 246 -6.36 -5.56 8.93
N LEU A 247 -7.08 -6.52 9.48
CA LEU A 247 -6.79 -7.93 9.43
C LEU A 247 -7.69 -8.59 8.40
N PHE A 248 -7.18 -9.57 7.69
CA PHE A 248 -7.94 -10.31 6.69
C PHE A 248 -7.29 -11.66 6.42
N THR A 249 -7.99 -12.53 5.71
CA THR A 249 -7.50 -13.85 5.32
C THR A 249 -7.22 -13.89 3.82
N HIS A 250 -6.03 -14.36 3.44
CA HIS A 250 -5.66 -14.65 2.06
C HIS A 250 -5.29 -16.13 1.94
N ASN A 251 -6.13 -16.93 1.25
CA ASN A 251 -5.94 -18.38 1.12
C ASN A 251 -5.60 -19.05 2.46
N GLU A 252 -6.45 -18.86 3.47
CA GLU A 252 -6.28 -19.37 4.85
C GLU A 252 -5.12 -18.75 5.64
N THR A 253 -4.30 -17.89 5.04
CA THR A 253 -3.21 -17.19 5.73
C THR A 253 -3.73 -15.90 6.37
N PRO A 254 -3.60 -15.73 7.70
CA PRO A 254 -3.89 -14.46 8.36
C PRO A 254 -2.94 -13.37 7.87
N CYS A 255 -3.51 -12.25 7.46
CA CYS A 255 -2.81 -11.12 6.89
C CYS A 255 -3.12 -9.85 7.67
N GLU A 256 -2.17 -8.92 7.62
CA GLU A 256 -2.37 -7.56 8.09
C GLU A 256 -2.08 -6.61 6.92
N GLY A 257 -2.84 -5.52 6.85
CA GLY A 257 -2.68 -4.54 5.78
C GLY A 257 -3.04 -3.13 6.22
N LEU A 258 -2.52 -2.19 5.44
CA LEU A 258 -2.86 -0.77 5.51
C LEU A 258 -3.48 -0.39 4.17
N PHE A 259 -4.68 0.17 4.23
CA PHE A 259 -5.47 0.47 3.05
C PHE A 259 -6.02 1.89 3.13
N ALA A 260 -5.94 2.66 2.06
CA ALA A 260 -6.45 4.03 2.06
C ALA A 260 -7.34 4.29 0.84
N ALA A 261 -8.31 5.18 0.99
CA ALA A 261 -9.16 5.63 -0.09
C ALA A 261 -9.83 6.97 0.29
N GLY A 262 -10.28 7.71 -0.72
CA GLY A 262 -11.11 8.89 -0.57
C GLY A 262 -12.49 8.68 -1.22
N VAL A 263 -13.56 8.81 -0.45
CA VAL A 263 -14.95 8.68 -0.92
C VAL A 263 -15.47 10.05 -1.34
N ALA A 264 -15.88 10.23 -2.60
CA ALA A 264 -16.39 11.51 -3.11
C ALA A 264 -17.83 11.38 -3.61
N ASN A 265 -18.66 12.39 -3.32
CA ASN A 265 -20.01 12.49 -3.87
C ASN A 265 -19.94 12.92 -5.34
N ALA A 266 -20.08 11.96 -6.24
CA ALA A 266 -19.98 12.22 -7.68
C ALA A 266 -21.30 12.73 -8.27
N MET A 267 -22.43 12.21 -7.79
CA MET A 267 -23.74 12.60 -8.30
C MET A 267 -24.81 12.59 -7.22
N THR A 268 -25.67 13.61 -7.23
CA THR A 268 -26.91 13.66 -6.47
C THR A 268 -28.05 13.78 -7.46
N SER A 269 -28.96 12.80 -7.49
CA SER A 269 -30.05 12.75 -8.46
C SER A 269 -31.26 12.08 -7.85
N TYR A 270 -32.41 12.73 -7.92
CA TYR A 270 -33.62 12.23 -7.28
C TYR A 270 -34.48 11.45 -8.28
N MET A 271 -34.79 10.21 -7.92
CA MET A 271 -35.72 9.35 -8.64
C MET A 271 -36.69 8.74 -7.63
N TYR A 272 -38.00 8.81 -7.90
CA TYR A 272 -39.04 8.37 -6.96
C TYR A 272 -38.89 8.96 -5.54
N ASN A 273 -38.49 10.23 -5.45
CA ASN A 273 -38.23 10.96 -4.19
C ASN A 273 -37.11 10.38 -3.30
N VAL A 274 -36.21 9.56 -3.86
CA VAL A 274 -34.99 9.10 -3.19
C VAL A 274 -33.75 9.54 -3.97
N ASP A 275 -32.65 9.83 -3.28
CA ASP A 275 -31.37 10.09 -3.95
C ASP A 275 -30.84 8.76 -4.54
N ALA A 276 -30.93 8.65 -5.86
CA ALA A 276 -30.44 7.55 -6.66
C ALA A 276 -29.08 7.89 -7.33
N GLY A 277 -28.44 8.98 -6.91
CA GLY A 277 -27.05 9.28 -7.25
C GLY A 277 -26.05 8.30 -6.63
N TYR A 278 -24.76 8.54 -6.83
CA TYR A 278 -23.70 7.63 -6.43
C TYR A 278 -22.43 8.36 -5.96
N TYR A 279 -21.63 7.64 -5.18
CA TYR A 279 -20.25 7.96 -4.84
C TYR A 279 -19.28 7.36 -5.84
N VAL A 280 -18.12 8.00 -5.95
CA VAL A 280 -16.92 7.43 -6.57
C VAL A 280 -15.85 7.39 -5.49
N VAL A 281 -15.14 6.27 -5.42
CA VAL A 281 -14.01 6.10 -4.50
C VAL A 281 -12.74 6.31 -5.30
N TYR A 282 -11.90 7.23 -4.84
CA TYR A 282 -10.68 7.66 -5.51
C TYR A 282 -9.46 7.33 -4.68
N TYR A 283 -8.31 7.32 -5.36
CA TYR A 283 -7.00 7.19 -4.76
C TYR A 283 -6.92 6.01 -3.78
N ILE A 284 -7.29 4.83 -4.28
CA ILE A 284 -7.36 3.60 -3.49
C ILE A 284 -5.98 2.99 -3.47
N THR A 285 -5.40 2.81 -2.29
CA THR A 285 -4.10 2.17 -2.12
C THR A 285 -4.14 1.07 -1.09
N GLY A 286 -3.19 0.15 -1.20
CA GLY A 286 -3.01 -0.87 -0.20
C GLY A 286 -1.63 -1.47 -0.18
N ILE A 287 -1.17 -1.81 1.02
CA ILE A 287 -0.03 -2.68 1.26
C ILE A 287 -0.45 -3.77 2.23
N SER A 288 -0.05 -5.01 1.99
CA SER A 288 -0.30 -6.10 2.92
C SER A 288 0.76 -7.17 2.84
N ALA A 289 0.81 -8.01 3.87
CA ALA A 289 1.62 -9.21 3.95
C ALA A 289 0.95 -10.19 4.93
N PRO A 290 1.42 -11.45 5.03
CA PRO A 290 1.12 -12.27 6.20
C PRO A 290 1.32 -11.47 7.49
N ALA A 291 0.41 -11.63 8.47
CA ALA A 291 0.37 -10.77 9.66
C ALA A 291 1.69 -10.75 10.46
N ASP A 292 2.45 -11.82 10.32
CA ASP A 292 3.76 -12.07 10.92
C ASP A 292 4.91 -11.31 10.25
N GLU A 293 4.76 -11.00 8.97
CA GLU A 293 5.78 -10.33 8.18
C GLU A 293 5.47 -8.85 8.03
N PHE A 294 4.19 -8.48 8.12
CA PHE A 294 3.72 -7.14 7.78
C PHE A 294 4.45 -6.04 8.54
N TYR A 295 4.74 -6.23 9.83
CA TYR A 295 5.46 -5.21 10.60
C TYR A 295 6.86 -4.92 10.06
N THR A 296 7.58 -5.96 9.66
CA THR A 296 8.93 -5.85 9.09
C THR A 296 8.89 -5.33 7.66
N LEU A 297 7.86 -5.69 6.89
CA LEU A 297 7.76 -5.38 5.47
C LEU A 297 7.07 -4.05 5.18
N GLN A 298 6.23 -3.52 6.08
CA GLN A 298 5.39 -2.36 5.81
C GLN A 298 6.18 -1.15 5.29
N GLU A 299 7.40 -0.93 5.80
CA GLU A 299 8.23 0.21 5.37
C GLU A 299 8.69 0.04 3.93
N THR A 300 9.25 -1.13 3.57
CA THR A 300 9.69 -1.40 2.20
C THR A 300 8.52 -1.44 1.21
N LEU A 301 7.37 -1.98 1.62
CA LEU A 301 6.16 -1.97 0.80
C LEU A 301 5.63 -0.54 0.58
N SER A 302 5.67 0.29 1.62
CA SER A 302 5.33 1.71 1.57
C SER A 302 6.26 2.45 0.62
N GLN A 303 7.57 2.26 0.75
CA GLN A 303 8.59 2.84 -0.14
C GLN A 303 8.32 2.46 -1.60
N SER A 304 8.09 1.18 -1.87
CA SER A 304 7.74 0.70 -3.22
C SER A 304 6.50 1.40 -3.78
N LEU A 305 5.39 1.40 -3.04
CA LEU A 305 4.16 2.06 -3.47
C LEU A 305 4.35 3.57 -3.69
N SER A 306 5.13 4.23 -2.82
CA SER A 306 5.42 5.66 -2.86
C SER A 306 6.33 6.06 -4.03
N SER A 307 7.14 5.15 -4.55
CA SER A 307 8.03 5.41 -5.69
C SER A 307 7.31 5.50 -7.04
N PHE A 308 6.00 5.23 -7.08
CA PHE A 308 5.22 5.25 -8.31
C PHE A 308 5.11 6.65 -8.92
N GLN A 309 5.36 6.74 -10.23
CA GLN A 309 5.26 7.99 -10.99
C GLN A 309 4.73 7.74 -12.41
N TYR A 310 3.82 8.58 -12.88
CA TYR A 310 3.46 8.62 -14.31
C TYR A 310 4.46 9.46 -15.10
N SER A 311 4.63 9.13 -16.37
CA SER A 311 5.31 10.03 -17.32
C SER A 311 4.46 11.28 -17.55
N GLN A 312 5.12 12.44 -17.67
CA GLN A 312 4.44 13.71 -17.95
C GLN A 312 3.61 13.64 -19.23
N SER A 313 4.11 12.94 -20.26
CA SER A 313 3.42 12.78 -21.54
C SER A 313 2.08 12.04 -21.42
N TYR A 314 1.96 11.12 -20.46
CA TYR A 314 0.73 10.39 -20.21
C TYR A 314 -0.31 11.27 -19.54
N ILE A 315 0.13 12.07 -18.56
CA ILE A 315 -0.71 13.06 -17.88
C ILE A 315 -1.25 14.07 -18.89
N ASP A 316 -0.38 14.63 -19.74
CA ASP A 316 -0.77 15.64 -20.73
C ASP A 316 -1.81 15.11 -21.72
N LYS A 317 -1.66 13.86 -22.18
CA LYS A 317 -2.63 13.19 -23.06
C LYS A 317 -3.96 12.96 -22.37
N GLY A 318 -3.95 12.51 -21.12
CA GLY A 318 -5.18 12.30 -20.36
C GLY A 318 -5.99 13.60 -20.21
N VAL A 319 -5.33 14.71 -19.87
CA VAL A 319 -5.99 16.01 -19.64
C VAL A 319 -6.65 16.53 -20.93
N GLN A 320 -6.08 16.20 -22.09
CA GLN A 320 -6.64 16.59 -23.39
C GLN A 320 -7.85 15.73 -23.82
N GLN A 321 -8.01 14.52 -23.28
CA GLN A 321 -9.01 13.56 -23.76
C GLN A 321 -10.34 13.61 -23.01
N ILE A 322 -10.45 14.24 -21.82
CA ILE A 322 -11.59 13.98 -20.90
C ILE A 322 -12.08 15.26 -20.14
N ASP A 323 -13.37 15.29 -19.77
CA ASP A 323 -14.12 16.34 -19.06
C ASP A 323 -13.70 16.58 -17.57
N GLU A 324 -14.31 17.57 -16.89
CA GLU A 324 -13.92 18.14 -15.57
C GLU A 324 -13.60 17.13 -14.45
N GLY A 325 -14.36 16.04 -14.28
CA GLY A 325 -14.12 15.03 -13.24
C GLY A 325 -12.81 14.23 -13.42
N THR A 326 -12.24 14.27 -14.62
CA THR A 326 -11.00 13.57 -14.96
C THR A 326 -9.75 14.43 -14.74
N LYS A 327 -9.90 15.76 -14.70
CA LYS A 327 -8.79 16.63 -14.24
C LYS A 327 -8.38 16.27 -12.82
N GLN A 328 -9.35 16.06 -11.91
CA GLN A 328 -9.06 15.62 -10.54
C GLN A 328 -8.34 14.29 -10.50
N ALA A 329 -8.80 13.29 -11.26
CA ALA A 329 -8.18 11.97 -11.24
C ALA A 329 -6.80 11.89 -11.93
N LEU A 330 -6.55 12.76 -12.92
CA LEU A 330 -5.23 12.89 -13.54
C LEU A 330 -4.29 13.76 -12.71
N GLU A 331 -4.82 14.76 -11.99
CA GLU A 331 -4.09 15.43 -10.91
C GLU A 331 -3.75 14.44 -9.80
N ILE A 332 -4.63 13.50 -9.40
CA ILE A 332 -4.26 12.40 -8.47
C ILE A 332 -3.07 11.63 -9.01
N GLY A 333 -3.04 11.31 -10.30
CA GLY A 333 -1.90 10.63 -10.91
C GLY A 333 -0.61 11.44 -10.85
N LYS A 334 -0.68 12.74 -11.16
CA LYS A 334 0.42 13.69 -10.99
C LYS A 334 0.85 13.84 -9.52
N MET A 335 -0.11 13.73 -8.60
CA MET A 335 0.09 13.89 -7.17
C MET A 335 0.50 12.59 -6.50
N LEU A 336 0.36 11.40 -7.09
CA LEU A 336 0.84 10.15 -6.49
C LEU A 336 2.36 10.14 -6.34
N SER A 337 3.08 10.74 -7.30
CA SER A 337 4.54 10.95 -7.22
C SER A 337 4.95 12.04 -6.23
N GLN A 338 4.04 12.93 -5.82
CA GLN A 338 4.29 14.04 -4.87
C GLN A 338 3.68 13.78 -3.47
N ALA A 339 2.68 12.91 -3.39
CA ALA A 339 1.92 12.53 -2.20
C ALA A 339 2.37 11.19 -1.65
N ALA A 340 3.31 10.52 -2.30
CA ALA A 340 4.27 9.62 -1.68
C ALA A 340 4.71 10.16 -0.32
N ASP A 341 5.12 11.43 -0.27
CA ASP A 341 5.55 12.10 0.96
C ASP A 341 4.39 12.36 1.94
N SER A 342 3.17 12.63 1.49
CA SER A 342 2.02 12.94 2.36
C SER A 342 1.30 11.68 2.89
N ASN A 343 1.23 10.60 2.11
CA ASN A 343 0.83 9.29 2.61
C ASN A 343 1.92 8.78 3.56
N ASN A 344 3.22 8.93 3.22
CA ASN A 344 4.32 8.68 4.16
C ASN A 344 4.20 9.55 5.41
N GLN A 345 3.82 10.82 5.32
CA GLN A 345 3.61 11.71 6.47
C GLN A 345 2.46 11.21 7.34
N ALA A 346 1.30 10.85 6.78
CA ALA A 346 0.22 10.22 7.56
C ALA A 346 0.63 8.83 8.12
N TRP A 347 1.54 8.12 7.45
CA TRP A 347 2.12 6.87 7.92
C TRP A 347 3.18 7.09 9.02
N HIS A 348 3.91 8.21 9.01
CA HIS A 348 5.00 8.56 9.94
C HIS A 348 4.54 9.41 11.12
N ASP A 349 3.47 10.22 10.99
CA ASP A 349 2.90 11.09 12.03
C ASP A 349 2.13 10.29 13.11
N ARG A 350 2.32 8.97 13.17
CA ARG A 350 1.66 8.13 14.14
C ARG A 350 2.16 8.41 15.55
N GLN A 351 1.21 8.54 16.47
CA GLN A 351 1.51 8.54 17.88
C GLN A 351 1.79 7.10 18.31
N ARG A 352 3.02 6.81 18.77
CA ARG A 352 3.45 5.48 19.28
C ARG A 352 2.41 4.74 20.14
N PRO A 353 1.64 5.42 21.03
CA PRO A 353 0.58 4.75 21.80
C PRO A 353 -0.55 4.14 20.95
N ILE A 354 -0.92 4.79 19.85
CA ILE A 354 -1.98 4.33 18.95
C ILE A 354 -1.51 3.08 18.20
N ASP A 355 -0.28 3.09 17.68
CA ASP A 355 0.33 1.95 17.00
C ASP A 355 0.43 0.73 17.91
N ALA A 356 0.89 0.93 19.15
CA ALA A 356 0.98 -0.13 20.14
C ALA A 356 -0.39 -0.70 20.50
N LEU A 357 -1.39 0.16 20.71
CA LEU A 357 -2.76 -0.29 20.96
C LEU A 357 -3.32 -1.11 19.78
N SER A 358 -3.04 -0.65 18.56
CA SER A 358 -3.47 -1.30 17.33
C SER A 358 -2.77 -2.66 17.14
N LYS A 359 -1.47 -2.78 17.49
CA LYS A 359 -0.75 -4.07 17.57
C LYS A 359 -1.32 -4.99 18.64
N LYS A 360 -1.62 -4.48 19.83
CA LYS A 360 -2.26 -5.26 20.91
C LYS A 360 -3.62 -5.82 20.47
N ARG A 361 -4.45 -5.02 19.77
CA ARG A 361 -5.71 -5.48 19.18
C ARG A 361 -5.48 -6.56 18.12
N SER A 362 -4.46 -6.40 17.29
CA SER A 362 -4.09 -7.39 16.27
C SER A 362 -3.67 -8.72 16.89
N ASP A 363 -2.77 -8.70 17.87
CA ASP A 363 -2.31 -9.92 18.57
C ASP A 363 -3.48 -10.64 19.25
N ALA A 364 -4.33 -9.90 19.97
CA ALA A 364 -5.51 -10.48 20.62
C ALA A 364 -6.48 -11.10 19.62
N LYS A 365 -6.69 -10.45 18.46
CA LYS A 365 -7.58 -10.97 17.41
C LYS A 365 -7.02 -12.24 16.76
N LEU A 366 -5.70 -12.34 16.63
CA LEU A 366 -5.00 -13.50 16.09
C LEU A 366 -4.83 -14.63 17.11
N GLY A 367 -5.26 -14.44 18.36
CA GLY A 367 -5.18 -15.47 19.40
C GLY A 367 -3.81 -15.57 20.06
N TYR A 368 -3.11 -14.45 20.23
CA TYR A 368 -1.79 -14.40 20.86
C TYR A 368 -1.68 -13.38 21.99
N ASP A 369 -0.88 -13.73 22.99
CA ASP A 369 -0.25 -12.79 23.92
C ASP A 369 1.10 -12.35 23.37
N ARG A 370 1.50 -11.10 23.63
CA ARG A 370 2.84 -10.62 23.31
C ARG A 370 3.73 -10.69 24.54
N LEU A 371 4.82 -11.45 24.43
CA LEU A 371 5.85 -11.60 25.45
C LEU A 371 7.14 -10.90 25.02
N TYR A 372 7.98 -10.59 25.99
CA TYR A 372 9.36 -10.22 25.75
C TYR A 372 10.29 -10.89 26.76
N ASP A 373 11.52 -11.14 26.33
CA ASP A 373 12.59 -11.61 27.20
C ASP A 373 13.26 -10.41 27.88
N THR A 374 13.34 -10.41 29.20
CA THR A 374 13.89 -9.28 29.96
C THR A 374 15.41 -9.14 29.85
N GLU A 375 16.12 -10.20 29.45
CA GLU A 375 17.58 -10.18 29.24
C GLU A 375 17.95 -9.77 27.81
N THR A 376 17.30 -10.38 26.81
CA THR A 376 17.65 -10.13 25.40
C THR A 376 16.85 -8.98 24.78
N GLY A 377 15.67 -8.68 25.33
CA GLY A 377 14.74 -7.72 24.77
C GLY A 377 14.06 -8.20 23.49
N GLU A 378 14.19 -9.48 23.13
CA GLU A 378 13.46 -10.12 22.04
C GLU A 378 11.96 -10.20 22.36
N THR A 379 11.11 -10.16 21.34
CA THR A 379 9.66 -10.25 21.51
C THR A 379 9.10 -11.50 20.87
N TYR A 380 8.06 -12.08 21.47
CA TYR A 380 7.44 -13.31 21.00
C TYR A 380 5.93 -13.17 20.97
N ARG A 381 5.28 -13.87 20.04
CA ARG A 381 3.84 -14.14 20.09
C ARG A 381 3.64 -15.50 20.73
N ALA A 382 2.99 -15.55 21.88
CA ALA A 382 2.68 -16.79 22.58
C ALA A 382 1.20 -17.11 22.43
N GLU A 383 0.86 -18.37 22.19
CA GLU A 383 -0.54 -18.83 22.17
C GLU A 383 -1.24 -18.45 23.48
N LEU A 384 -2.48 -17.97 23.40
CA LEU A 384 -3.23 -17.52 24.58
C LEU A 384 -3.23 -18.58 25.68
N GLY A 385 -2.88 -18.15 26.89
CA GLY A 385 -2.81 -19.03 28.07
C GLY A 385 -1.53 -19.85 28.18
N PHE A 386 -0.52 -19.65 27.31
CA PHE A 386 0.84 -20.14 27.54
C PHE A 386 1.47 -19.44 28.76
N TYR A 387 1.37 -18.11 28.83
CA TYR A 387 2.05 -17.33 29.86
C TYR A 387 1.55 -17.65 31.28
N ASP A 388 0.25 -17.90 31.44
CA ASP A 388 -0.35 -18.25 32.73
C ASP A 388 0.25 -19.54 33.30
N ASP A 389 0.43 -20.56 32.46
CA ASP A 389 1.05 -21.83 32.87
C ASP A 389 2.57 -21.68 33.07
N TYR A 390 3.21 -20.91 32.20
CA TYR A 390 4.65 -20.61 32.27
C TYR A 390 5.02 -19.85 33.55
N ASP A 391 4.28 -18.80 33.92
CA ASP A 391 4.64 -17.92 35.05
C ASP A 391 4.63 -18.66 36.39
N ILE A 392 3.71 -19.63 36.55
CA ILE A 392 3.63 -20.50 37.74
C ILE A 392 4.88 -21.41 37.85
N HIS A 393 5.42 -21.86 36.72
CA HIS A 393 6.51 -22.86 36.65
C HIS A 393 7.80 -22.29 36.06
N ARG A 394 7.96 -20.95 36.02
CA ARG A 394 9.01 -20.28 35.23
C ARG A 394 10.42 -20.74 35.56
N GLU A 395 10.67 -21.08 36.82
CA GLU A 395 11.95 -21.57 37.34
C GLU A 395 12.31 -22.99 36.85
N GLU A 396 11.34 -23.73 36.31
CA GLU A 396 11.56 -25.05 35.72
C GLU A 396 12.05 -24.96 34.27
N TYR A 397 11.92 -23.80 33.62
CA TYR A 397 12.31 -23.58 32.23
C TYR A 397 13.78 -23.16 32.10
N SER A 398 14.37 -23.46 30.94
CA SER A 398 15.72 -23.01 30.57
C SER A 398 15.81 -21.49 30.45
N ASN A 399 14.69 -20.84 30.14
CA ASN A 399 14.55 -19.39 30.09
C ASN A 399 13.45 -18.93 31.07
N PRO A 400 13.81 -18.47 32.29
CA PRO A 400 12.86 -17.93 33.26
C PRO A 400 12.61 -16.43 33.06
N ASN A 401 12.99 -15.81 31.92
CA ASN A 401 13.01 -14.36 31.77
C ASN A 401 11.89 -13.79 30.88
N LEU A 402 10.89 -14.59 30.49
CA LEU A 402 9.77 -14.08 29.71
C LEU A 402 8.78 -13.32 30.60
N GLN A 403 8.28 -12.19 30.08
CA GLN A 403 7.23 -11.39 30.68
C GLN A 403 6.22 -10.96 29.62
N LEU A 404 4.97 -10.75 30.01
CA LEU A 404 4.00 -10.04 29.19
C LEU A 404 4.53 -8.64 28.89
N VAL A 405 4.38 -8.19 27.63
CA VAL A 405 4.65 -6.79 27.30
C VAL A 405 3.67 -5.92 28.09
N PRO A 406 4.14 -4.94 28.89
CA PRO A 406 3.27 -4.09 29.67
C PRO A 406 2.50 -3.11 28.77
N ASP A 407 1.39 -2.57 29.28
CA ASP A 407 0.50 -1.67 28.53
C ASP A 407 1.18 -0.38 28.04
N ASP A 408 2.22 0.07 28.75
CA ASP A 408 3.06 1.23 28.42
C ASP A 408 4.37 0.83 27.70
N GLY A 409 4.54 -0.46 27.39
CA GLY A 409 5.69 -1.04 26.69
C GLY A 409 5.71 -0.72 25.19
N TYR A 410 5.41 0.51 24.78
CA TYR A 410 5.22 0.91 23.38
C TYR A 410 6.40 0.52 22.47
N SER A 411 7.64 0.70 22.95
CA SER A 411 8.84 0.33 22.21
C SER A 411 8.99 -1.18 21.96
N LEU A 412 8.30 -2.03 22.71
CA LEU A 412 8.29 -3.48 22.51
C LEU A 412 7.23 -3.89 21.47
N TYR A 413 6.12 -3.17 21.38
CA TYR A 413 5.15 -3.33 20.29
C TYR A 413 5.70 -2.85 18.93
N GLU A 414 6.71 -1.98 18.96
CA GLU A 414 7.49 -1.53 17.80
C GLU A 414 8.61 -2.52 17.41
N LYS A 415 8.78 -3.64 18.09
CA LYS A 415 9.74 -4.67 17.67
C LYS A 415 9.08 -5.71 16.79
N GLY A 416 9.86 -6.17 15.80
CA GLY A 416 9.54 -7.41 15.10
C GLY A 416 9.48 -8.57 16.09
N VAL A 417 8.61 -9.53 15.79
CA VAL A 417 8.49 -10.77 16.57
C VAL A 417 9.68 -11.66 16.21
N SER A 418 10.42 -12.13 17.21
CA SER A 418 11.55 -13.05 17.05
C SER A 418 11.10 -14.50 16.83
N GLY A 419 9.95 -14.89 17.40
CA GLY A 419 9.37 -16.22 17.20
C GLY A 419 8.01 -16.41 17.88
N TYR A 420 7.47 -17.61 17.68
CA TYR A 420 6.19 -18.08 18.21
C TYR A 420 6.42 -19.09 19.31
N ILE A 421 5.64 -18.96 20.37
CA ILE A 421 5.60 -19.92 21.46
C ILE A 421 4.22 -20.59 21.44
N TYR A 422 4.21 -21.91 21.31
CA TYR A 422 2.99 -22.71 21.31
C TYR A 422 2.82 -23.42 22.65
N LYS A 423 1.55 -23.67 23.03
CA LYS A 423 1.19 -24.34 24.28
C LYS A 423 1.49 -25.85 24.25
#